data_AF-A0A3M6WH94-F1
#
_entry.id   AF-A0A3M6WH94-F1
#
_cell.length_a   1.000
_cell.length_b   1.000
_cell.length_c   1.000
_cell.angle_alpha   90.00
_cell.angle_beta   90.00
_cell.angle_gamma   90.00
#
_symmetry.space_group_name_H-M   'P 1'
#
loop_
_entity.id
_entity.type
_entity.pdbx_description
1 polymer ?
#
loop_
_entity_poly.entity_id
_entity_poly.type
_entity_poly.pdbx_seq_one_letter_code
_entity_poly.pdbx_strand_id
1 'polypeptide(L)'
;MLSQSNVSISLENGDEIADITLSGYSGNTLPEHCTLHFTSLVDVSRVPLCLISGPPLNVSTTNLASHQWFSHHLLSNTSSNEGEQPWWQKARSESPIGILASLQTSSNEPTLPPPKPSDILFYAAAQSDLVPRPPTPPSSSPATDSLISSEQASPVAFRVHALPLLPEHSLARTATPPHSPVAEDDSVQAIFLHDKAGEDAEVINLPPVRKRRTVN
;
A
#
# COMPACT_ATOMS: atom_id res chain seq x y z
N MET A 1 -6.93 17.00 3.62
CA MET A 1 -5.93 17.93 3.04
C MET A 1 -4.73 17.11 2.59
N LEU A 2 -3.99 17.53 1.57
CA LEU A 2 -2.73 16.86 1.22
C LEU A 2 -1.67 17.27 2.25
N SER A 3 -1.00 16.29 2.85
CA SER A 3 0.16 16.53 3.72
C SER A 3 1.43 16.29 2.92
N GLN A 4 2.45 17.10 3.18
CA GLN A 4 3.76 16.99 2.56
C GLN A 4 4.84 17.08 3.63
N SER A 5 5.84 16.21 3.55
CA SER A 5 7.01 16.21 4.43
C SER A 5 8.27 16.18 3.57
N ASN A 6 9.24 17.02 3.92
CA ASN A 6 10.57 16.99 3.34
C ASN A 6 11.49 16.11 4.19
N VAL A 7 12.23 15.24 3.54
CA VAL A 7 12.95 14.14 4.16
C VAL A 7 14.34 14.04 3.57
N SER A 8 15.30 13.70 4.44
CA SER A 8 16.62 13.23 4.03
C SER A 8 16.94 11.88 4.66
N ILE A 9 17.73 11.06 3.97
CA ILE A 9 18.17 9.74 4.47
C ILE A 9 19.68 9.81 4.66
N SER A 10 20.12 9.72 5.92
CA SER A 10 21.52 9.55 6.28
C SER A 10 21.97 8.11 6.05
N LEU A 11 23.16 7.95 5.47
CA LEU A 11 23.80 6.66 5.21
C LEU A 11 24.95 6.44 6.21
N GLU A 12 25.35 5.18 6.45
CA GLU A 12 26.41 4.83 7.43
C GLU A 12 27.78 5.42 7.08
N ASN A 13 28.03 5.67 5.80
CA ASN A 13 29.28 6.25 5.31
C ASN A 13 29.37 7.78 5.48
N GLY A 14 28.33 8.41 6.04
CA GLY A 14 28.23 9.86 6.21
C GLY A 14 27.65 10.59 4.99
N ASP A 15 27.31 9.88 3.92
CA ASP A 15 26.58 10.46 2.79
C ASP A 15 25.10 10.67 3.15
N GLU A 16 24.46 11.58 2.44
CA GLU A 16 23.05 11.92 2.65
C GLU A 16 22.28 11.93 1.33
N ILE A 17 21.14 11.23 1.32
CA ILE A 17 20.16 11.30 0.24
C ILE A 17 19.15 12.38 0.61
N ALA A 18 19.35 13.58 0.07
CA ALA A 18 18.55 14.76 0.37
C ALA A 18 17.42 14.99 -0.65
N ASP A 19 16.59 16.00 -0.38
CA ASP A 19 15.52 16.47 -1.25
C ASP A 19 14.50 15.38 -1.61
N ILE A 20 14.09 14.62 -0.60
CA ILE A 20 13.01 13.64 -0.73
C ILE A 20 11.74 14.29 -0.21
N THR A 21 10.69 14.27 -1.02
CA THR A 21 9.37 14.76 -0.64
C THR A 21 8.42 13.58 -0.51
N LEU A 22 7.79 13.46 0.65
CA LEU A 22 6.70 12.51 0.90
C LEU A 22 5.38 13.26 0.82
N SER A 23 4.41 12.74 0.07
CA SER A 23 3.08 13.34 -0.05
C SER A 23 1.96 12.30 0.08
N GLY A 24 0.88 12.64 0.76
CA GLY A 24 -0.25 11.74 0.95
C GLY A 24 -1.48 12.40 1.54
N TYR A 25 -2.55 11.63 1.67
CA TYR A 25 -3.80 12.10 2.27
C TYR A 25 -3.64 12.21 3.80
N SER A 26 -4.12 13.32 4.36
CA SER A 26 -4.03 13.66 5.79
C SER A 26 -4.46 12.51 6.70
N GLY A 27 -3.50 11.99 7.45
CA GLY A 27 -3.63 10.85 8.38
C GLY A 27 -2.28 10.43 8.96
N ASN A 28 -1.19 10.74 8.27
CA ASN A 28 0.16 10.32 8.65
C ASN A 28 0.84 11.44 9.46
N THR A 29 1.24 11.12 10.69
CA THR A 29 1.81 12.05 11.69
C THR A 29 3.31 12.32 11.47
N LEU A 30 3.76 12.42 10.22
CA LEU A 30 5.15 12.76 9.97
C LEU A 30 5.38 14.26 10.23
N PRO A 31 6.52 14.64 10.82
CA PRO A 31 6.94 16.04 10.87
C PRO A 31 7.05 16.65 9.47
N GLU A 32 6.94 17.98 9.36
CA GLU A 32 7.13 18.71 8.10
C GLU A 32 8.55 18.51 7.54
N HIS A 33 9.54 18.43 8.45
CA HIS A 33 10.92 18.11 8.14
C HIS A 33 11.41 16.99 9.05
N CYS A 34 11.93 15.90 8.47
CA CYS A 34 12.57 14.86 9.26
C CYS A 34 13.76 14.22 8.57
N THR A 35 14.70 13.75 9.38
CA THR A 35 15.85 12.97 8.92
C THR A 35 15.62 11.51 9.25
N LEU A 36 15.84 10.66 8.26
CA LEU A 36 15.82 9.22 8.39
C LEU A 36 17.26 8.71 8.43
N HIS A 37 17.45 7.55 9.02
CA HIS A 37 18.68 6.78 8.99
C HIS A 37 18.43 5.53 8.18
N PHE A 38 19.21 5.29 7.12
CA PHE A 38 19.14 4.04 6.38
C PHE A 38 19.50 2.87 7.31
N THR A 39 18.64 1.85 7.33
CA THR A 39 18.81 0.71 8.22
C THR A 39 19.20 -0.54 7.44
N SER A 40 18.43 -0.90 6.40
CA SER A 40 18.70 -2.11 5.62
C SER A 40 17.88 -2.18 4.33
N LEU A 41 18.26 -3.12 3.46
CA LEU A 41 17.41 -3.60 2.38
C LEU A 41 16.61 -4.81 2.88
N VAL A 42 15.31 -4.83 2.60
CA VAL A 42 14.38 -5.88 3.09
C VAL A 42 13.55 -6.45 1.94
N ASP A 43 13.10 -7.69 2.10
CA ASP A 43 12.10 -8.31 1.23
C ASP A 43 10.71 -7.75 1.58
N VAL A 44 10.10 -6.99 0.66
CA VAL A 44 8.82 -6.31 0.88
C VAL A 44 7.72 -7.31 1.24
N SER A 45 7.76 -8.52 0.68
CA SER A 45 6.74 -9.55 0.92
C SER A 45 6.78 -10.14 2.32
N ARG A 46 7.88 -9.92 3.06
CA ARG A 46 8.06 -10.43 4.43
C ARG A 46 7.71 -9.41 5.50
N VAL A 47 7.41 -8.17 5.12
CA VAL A 47 7.06 -7.11 6.07
C VAL A 47 5.66 -7.41 6.65
N PRO A 48 5.53 -7.63 7.97
CA PRO A 48 4.24 -7.96 8.57
C PRO A 48 3.21 -6.83 8.38
N LEU A 49 2.04 -7.19 7.85
CA LEU A 49 0.97 -6.22 7.57
C LEU A 49 0.49 -5.48 8.82
N CYS A 50 0.59 -6.11 10.00
CA CYS A 50 0.21 -5.49 11.27
C CYS A 50 1.06 -4.27 11.63
N LEU A 51 2.27 -4.13 11.07
CA LEU A 51 3.14 -2.98 11.33
C LEU A 51 2.77 -1.76 10.48
N ILE A 52 1.94 -1.90 9.45
CA ILE A 52 1.67 -0.82 8.50
C ILE A 52 0.82 0.28 9.16
N SER A 53 1.39 1.48 9.25
CA SER A 53 0.77 2.67 9.84
C SER A 53 0.09 3.53 8.78
N GLY A 54 -0.97 3.00 8.17
CA GLY A 54 -1.80 3.72 7.20
C GLY A 54 -1.38 3.56 5.73
N PRO A 55 -1.93 4.41 4.84
CA PRO A 55 -1.73 4.27 3.40
C PRO A 55 -0.30 4.66 2.96
N PRO A 56 0.19 4.11 1.83
CA PRO A 56 1.47 4.48 1.27
C PRO A 56 1.48 5.95 0.82
N LEU A 57 2.59 6.61 1.11
CA LEU A 57 2.90 7.97 0.67
C LEU A 57 3.58 7.92 -0.71
N ASN A 58 3.34 8.94 -1.53
CA ASN A 58 4.07 9.15 -2.77
C ASN A 58 5.42 9.79 -2.47
N VAL A 59 6.47 9.28 -3.12
CA VAL A 59 7.83 9.83 -3.01
C VAL A 59 8.17 10.57 -4.29
N SER A 60 8.62 11.81 -4.16
CA SER A 60 9.13 12.63 -5.26
C SER A 60 10.44 13.29 -4.86
N THR A 61 11.31 13.54 -5.82
CA THR A 61 12.58 14.24 -5.59
C THR A 61 12.92 15.08 -6.81
N THR A 62 13.56 16.24 -6.61
CA THR A 62 14.15 17.04 -7.70
C THR A 62 15.64 16.78 -7.85
N ASN A 63 16.25 16.13 -6.87
CA ASN A 63 17.65 15.75 -6.86
C ASN A 63 17.91 14.48 -7.69
N LEU A 64 18.74 14.63 -8.73
CA LEU A 64 19.13 13.52 -9.62
C LEU A 64 19.88 12.40 -8.89
N ALA A 65 20.72 12.74 -7.91
CA ALA A 65 21.48 11.74 -7.15
C ALA A 65 20.52 10.84 -6.33
N SER A 66 19.52 11.44 -5.69
CA SER A 66 18.49 10.72 -4.94
C SER A 66 17.65 9.82 -5.85
N HIS A 67 17.29 10.32 -7.04
CA HIS A 67 16.60 9.51 -8.06
C HIS A 67 17.44 8.28 -8.44
N GLN A 68 18.71 8.49 -8.81
CA GLN A 68 19.61 7.41 -9.21
C GLN A 68 19.80 6.39 -8.09
N TRP A 69 19.90 6.85 -6.84
CA TRP A 69 20.04 5.98 -5.68
C TRP A 69 18.82 5.08 -5.49
N PHE A 70 17.59 5.63 -5.53
CA PHE A 70 16.37 4.82 -5.45
C PHE A 70 16.23 3.86 -6.64
N SER A 71 16.50 4.34 -7.86
CA SER A 71 16.46 3.51 -9.06
C SER A 71 17.45 2.35 -8.97
N HIS A 72 18.67 2.61 -8.49
CA HIS A 72 19.69 1.59 -8.35
C HIS A 72 19.26 0.51 -7.35
N HIS A 73 18.73 0.87 -6.19
CA HIS A 73 18.40 -0.13 -5.16
C HIS A 73 17.08 -0.86 -5.41
N LEU A 74 16.06 -0.18 -5.96
CA LEU A 74 14.71 -0.76 -6.11
C LEU A 74 14.50 -1.46 -7.46
N LEU A 75 15.23 -1.07 -8.51
CA LEU A 75 15.12 -1.69 -9.83
C LEU A 75 16.20 -2.73 -10.11
N SER A 76 17.31 -2.74 -9.35
CA SER A 76 18.33 -3.77 -9.51
C SER A 76 17.85 -5.11 -8.98
N ASN A 77 17.99 -6.14 -9.80
CA ASN A 77 17.65 -7.51 -9.44
C ASN A 77 18.81 -8.12 -8.64
N THR A 78 18.91 -7.83 -7.34
CA THR A 78 20.02 -8.37 -6.51
C THR A 78 19.88 -9.88 -6.23
N SER A 79 18.72 -10.47 -6.53
CA SER A 79 18.45 -11.91 -6.35
C SER A 79 18.73 -12.77 -7.58
N SER A 80 19.21 -12.19 -8.68
CA SER A 80 19.31 -12.93 -9.95
C SER A 80 20.57 -13.77 -10.03
N ASN A 81 20.39 -15.08 -10.06
CA ASN A 81 21.22 -15.94 -10.90
C ASN A 81 21.31 -15.32 -12.31
N GLU A 82 22.48 -15.37 -12.96
CA GLU A 82 22.66 -14.86 -14.32
C GLU A 82 21.55 -15.40 -15.24
N GLY A 83 20.66 -14.53 -15.72
CA GLY A 83 19.60 -14.88 -16.68
C GLY A 83 18.16 -14.69 -16.25
N GLU A 84 17.85 -14.30 -15.00
CA GLU A 84 16.46 -13.95 -14.68
C GLU A 84 16.08 -12.55 -15.18
N GLN A 85 14.90 -12.46 -15.79
CA GLN A 85 14.29 -11.19 -16.16
C GLN A 85 14.11 -10.30 -14.93
N PRO A 86 14.29 -8.98 -15.05
CA PRO A 86 14.02 -8.06 -13.96
C PRO A 86 12.57 -8.16 -13.49
N TRP A 87 12.33 -7.86 -12.21
CA TRP A 87 11.03 -8.07 -11.57
C TRP A 87 9.88 -7.35 -12.28
N TRP A 88 10.18 -6.20 -12.90
CA TRP A 88 9.22 -5.38 -13.62
C TRP A 88 8.85 -5.92 -15.01
N GLN A 89 9.53 -6.96 -15.50
CA GLN A 89 9.11 -7.75 -16.67
C GLN A 89 8.31 -8.99 -16.27
N LYS A 90 8.26 -9.33 -14.97
CA LYS A 90 7.45 -10.42 -14.43
C LYS A 90 6.05 -9.91 -14.10
N ALA A 91 5.12 -10.81 -13.77
CA ALA A 91 3.75 -10.48 -13.32
C ALA A 91 3.69 -9.85 -11.90
N ARG A 92 4.69 -9.04 -11.52
CA ARG A 92 4.79 -8.35 -10.23
C ARG A 92 4.56 -6.87 -10.43
N SER A 93 3.67 -6.29 -9.65
CA SER A 93 3.39 -4.85 -9.64
C SER A 93 4.37 -4.04 -8.80
N GLU A 94 5.11 -4.70 -7.89
CA GLU A 94 5.95 -4.06 -6.87
C GLU A 94 7.34 -4.71 -6.79
N SER A 95 8.32 -3.89 -6.39
CA SER A 95 9.71 -4.32 -6.20
C SER A 95 9.80 -5.38 -5.10
N PRO A 96 10.56 -6.47 -5.31
CA PRO A 96 10.80 -7.46 -4.26
C PRO A 96 11.59 -6.90 -3.09
N ILE A 97 12.46 -5.92 -3.36
CA ILE A 97 13.33 -5.30 -2.38
C ILE A 97 12.78 -3.92 -2.06
N GLY A 98 12.78 -3.60 -0.77
CA GLY A 98 12.51 -2.28 -0.25
C GLY A 98 13.69 -1.78 0.57
N ILE A 99 13.71 -0.47 0.79
CA ILE A 99 14.71 0.24 1.59
C ILE A 99 14.03 0.60 2.90
N LEU A 100 14.55 0.09 4.02
CA LEU A 100 14.07 0.42 5.35
C LEU A 100 14.90 1.55 5.93
N ALA A 101 14.24 2.60 6.41
CA ALA A 101 14.89 3.71 7.08
C ALA A 101 14.14 4.12 8.36
N SER A 102 14.89 4.38 9.42
CA SER A 102 14.36 4.72 10.75
C SER A 102 14.31 6.24 10.95
N LEU A 103 13.24 6.74 11.54
CA LEU A 103 13.04 8.15 11.85
C LEU A 103 13.95 8.57 13.01
N GLN A 104 14.79 9.58 12.79
CA GLN A 104 15.56 10.18 13.87
C GLN A 104 14.68 11.16 14.65
N THR A 105 14.20 10.74 15.83
CA THR A 105 13.48 11.62 16.76
C THR A 105 14.45 12.17 17.80
N SER A 106 14.50 13.50 17.97
CA SER A 106 15.18 14.11 19.12
C SER A 106 14.37 13.80 20.39
N SER A 107 14.90 12.90 21.20
CA SER A 107 14.28 12.34 22.41
C SER A 107 14.17 13.36 23.56
N ASN A 108 13.33 14.39 23.43
CA ASN A 108 13.11 15.37 24.51
C ASN A 108 11.64 15.73 24.78
N GLU A 109 10.66 15.00 24.21
CA GLU A 109 9.23 15.28 24.48
C GLU A 109 8.61 14.21 25.40
N PRO A 110 8.00 14.60 26.54
CA PRO A 110 7.37 13.68 27.48
C PRO A 110 6.09 13.05 26.88
N THR A 111 5.90 11.77 27.20
CA THR A 111 4.87 10.86 26.70
C THR A 111 3.42 11.40 26.81
N LEU A 112 2.75 11.60 25.66
CA LEU A 112 1.46 10.98 25.27
C LEU A 112 0.95 11.53 23.91
N PRO A 113 1.48 11.02 22.78
CA PRO A 113 0.70 10.92 21.53
C PRO A 113 0.49 9.44 21.11
N PRO A 114 -0.41 9.14 20.15
CA PRO A 114 -0.52 7.81 19.55
C PRO A 114 0.83 7.34 18.98
N PRO A 115 1.05 6.02 18.82
CA PRO A 115 2.33 5.49 18.38
C PRO A 115 2.67 6.08 17.00
N LYS A 116 3.68 6.94 16.98
CA LYS A 116 4.20 7.55 15.76
C LYS A 116 4.97 6.48 14.97
N PRO A 117 4.98 6.56 13.64
CA PRO A 117 5.80 5.66 12.85
C PRO A 117 7.27 5.84 13.23
N SER A 118 7.94 4.74 13.56
CA SER A 118 9.39 4.72 13.84
C SER A 118 10.19 4.50 12.57
N ASP A 119 9.64 3.77 11.60
CA ASP A 119 10.35 3.35 10.41
C ASP A 119 9.52 3.61 9.17
N ILE A 120 10.19 3.74 8.04
CA ILE A 120 9.59 3.96 6.73
C ILE A 120 10.21 2.99 5.75
N LEU A 121 9.35 2.22 5.08
CA LEU A 121 9.72 1.31 4.01
C LEU A 121 9.50 1.98 2.67
N PHE A 122 10.57 2.16 1.90
CA PHE A 122 10.47 2.62 0.52
C PHE A 122 10.46 1.43 -0.43
N TYR A 123 9.55 1.42 -1.40
CA TYR A 123 9.46 0.40 -2.44
C TYR A 123 9.05 1.01 -3.76
N ALA A 124 9.35 0.35 -4.88
CA ALA A 124 8.93 0.79 -6.21
C ALA A 124 7.70 0.01 -6.66
N ALA A 125 6.76 0.67 -7.31
CA ALA A 125 5.62 0.03 -7.95
C ALA A 125 5.47 0.55 -9.38
N ALA A 126 4.98 -0.31 -10.27
CA ALA A 126 4.60 0.10 -11.61
C ALA A 126 3.46 1.13 -11.51
N GLN A 127 3.58 2.25 -12.22
CA GLN A 127 2.52 3.22 -12.33
C GLN A 127 1.38 2.60 -13.12
N SER A 128 0.37 2.10 -12.41
CA SER A 128 -0.91 1.77 -13.01
C SER A 128 -1.62 3.10 -13.24
N ASP A 129 -1.51 3.64 -14.44
CA ASP A 129 -2.46 4.65 -14.88
C ASP A 129 -3.84 4.01 -14.76
N LEU A 130 -4.62 4.50 -13.79
CA LEU A 130 -5.97 4.05 -13.53
C LEU A 130 -6.74 4.07 -14.86
N VAL A 131 -6.89 2.91 -15.50
CA VAL A 131 -7.94 2.70 -16.49
C VAL A 131 -9.21 2.48 -15.67
N PRO A 132 -10.11 3.46 -15.55
CA PRO A 132 -11.31 3.31 -14.76
C PRO A 132 -12.39 2.82 -15.71
N ARG A 133 -12.43 1.52 -16.00
CA ARG A 133 -13.71 0.85 -16.29
C ARG A 133 -13.53 -0.67 -16.38
N PRO A 134 -14.34 -1.46 -15.66
CA PRO A 134 -14.68 -2.77 -16.19
C PRO A 134 -15.27 -2.57 -17.60
N PRO A 135 -15.00 -3.47 -18.56
CA PRO A 135 -15.56 -3.34 -19.90
C PRO A 135 -17.08 -3.27 -19.77
N THR A 136 -17.66 -2.09 -20.03
CA THR A 136 -19.08 -1.99 -20.29
C THR A 136 -19.38 -2.94 -21.45
N PRO A 137 -20.45 -3.76 -21.36
CA PRO A 137 -20.77 -4.74 -22.38
C PRO A 137 -20.82 -4.07 -23.76
N PRO A 138 -20.31 -4.72 -24.82
CA PRO A 138 -20.17 -4.09 -26.13
C PRO A 138 -21.56 -3.70 -26.65
N SER A 139 -21.71 -2.42 -27.00
CA SER A 139 -22.86 -1.94 -27.75
C SER A 139 -22.84 -2.63 -29.12
N SER A 140 -23.93 -3.30 -29.47
CA SER A 140 -24.06 -4.06 -30.71
C SER A 140 -24.09 -3.10 -31.91
N SER A 141 -22.96 -2.82 -32.53
CA SER A 141 -22.85 -2.10 -33.80
C SER A 141 -21.60 -2.57 -34.57
N PRO A 142 -21.66 -2.66 -35.91
CA PRO A 142 -20.68 -3.43 -36.69
C PRO A 142 -19.30 -2.77 -36.67
N ALA A 143 -18.29 -3.61 -36.42
CA ALA A 143 -16.88 -3.27 -36.36
C ALA A 143 -16.41 -2.66 -37.68
N THR A 144 -15.82 -1.46 -37.60
CA THR A 144 -14.91 -0.98 -38.64
C THR A 144 -13.51 -1.26 -38.15
N ASP A 145 -12.86 -2.26 -38.74
CA ASP A 145 -11.45 -2.57 -38.55
C ASP A 145 -10.60 -1.30 -38.68
N SER A 146 -10.09 -0.82 -37.56
CA SER A 146 -9.01 0.16 -37.53
C SER A 146 -7.82 -0.53 -36.88
N LEU A 147 -7.13 -1.30 -37.72
CA LEU A 147 -5.67 -1.43 -37.78
C LEU A 147 -4.95 -1.20 -36.44
N ILE A 148 -4.57 -2.30 -35.80
CA ILE A 148 -3.21 -2.60 -35.33
C ILE A 148 -2.31 -1.34 -35.27
N SER A 149 -2.56 -0.48 -34.28
CA SER A 149 -1.59 0.56 -33.94
C SER A 149 -0.54 -0.15 -33.11
N SER A 150 0.61 -0.38 -33.74
CA SER A 150 1.88 -0.78 -33.15
C SER A 150 1.94 -0.47 -31.65
N GLU A 151 2.22 -1.51 -30.86
CA GLU A 151 2.69 -1.42 -29.48
C GLU A 151 3.93 -0.52 -29.40
N GLN A 152 3.73 0.79 -29.40
CA GLN A 152 4.61 1.68 -28.68
C GLN A 152 4.27 1.44 -27.22
N ALA A 153 4.88 0.39 -26.66
CA ALA A 153 4.93 0.19 -25.22
C ALA A 153 5.48 1.49 -24.63
N SER A 154 4.58 2.32 -24.10
CA SER A 154 4.97 3.47 -23.31
C SER A 154 5.93 2.95 -22.24
N PRO A 155 7.08 3.61 -22.03
CA PRO A 155 8.03 3.14 -21.03
C PRO A 155 7.28 2.97 -19.71
N VAL A 156 7.34 1.77 -19.12
CA VAL A 156 6.69 1.50 -17.84
C VAL A 156 7.30 2.46 -16.83
N ALA A 157 6.51 3.46 -16.41
CA ALA A 157 6.93 4.40 -15.41
C ALA A 157 6.81 3.71 -14.05
N PHE A 158 7.85 3.79 -13.22
CA PHE A 158 7.81 3.30 -11.84
C PHE A 158 7.74 4.49 -10.90
N ARG A 159 6.99 4.32 -9.82
CA ARG A 159 6.92 5.29 -8.74
C ARG A 159 7.46 4.67 -7.47
N VAL A 160 8.18 5.48 -6.69
CA VAL A 160 8.59 5.11 -5.34
C VAL A 160 7.48 5.49 -4.37
N HIS A 161 7.13 4.54 -3.51
CA HIS A 161 6.18 4.69 -2.43
C HIS A 161 6.88 4.53 -1.08
N ALA A 162 6.40 5.24 -0.07
CA ALA A 162 6.90 5.17 1.29
C ALA A 162 5.79 4.70 2.22
N LEU A 163 6.01 3.60 2.92
CA LEU A 163 5.06 2.98 3.82
C LEU A 163 5.52 3.21 5.27
N PRO A 164 4.82 4.03 6.06
CA PRO A 164 5.16 4.24 7.46
C PRO A 164 4.86 2.97 8.26
N LEU A 165 5.77 2.59 9.16
CA LEU A 165 5.67 1.40 10.00
C LEU A 165 5.61 1.79 11.48
N LEU A 166 4.74 1.12 12.22
CA LEU A 166 4.66 1.20 13.67
C LEU A 166 5.76 0.35 14.31
N PRO A 167 6.27 0.75 15.48
CA PRO A 167 7.14 -0.11 16.26
C PRO A 167 6.42 -1.40 16.67
N GLU A 168 7.10 -2.55 16.64
CA GLU A 168 6.50 -3.84 17.02
C GLU A 168 5.85 -3.84 18.42
N HIS A 169 6.46 -3.11 19.36
CA HIS A 169 5.96 -3.01 20.73
C HIS A 169 4.71 -2.12 20.88
N SER A 170 4.38 -1.32 19.86
CA SER A 170 3.17 -0.49 19.83
C SER A 170 1.94 -1.26 19.35
N LEU A 171 2.14 -2.45 18.77
CA LEU A 171 1.04 -3.36 18.55
C LEU A 171 0.55 -3.79 19.92
N ALA A 172 -0.67 -3.37 20.27
CA ALA A 172 -1.37 -3.94 21.41
C ALA A 172 -1.29 -5.45 21.25
N ARG A 173 -0.58 -6.12 22.17
CA ARG A 173 -0.64 -7.58 22.29
C ARG A 173 -2.11 -7.87 22.51
N THR A 174 -2.82 -8.19 21.44
CA THR A 174 -4.16 -8.72 21.56
C THR A 174 -3.97 -9.92 22.46
N ALA A 175 -4.60 -9.84 23.64
CA ALA A 175 -4.70 -10.98 24.52
C ALA A 175 -5.05 -12.17 23.62
N THR A 176 -4.37 -13.30 23.83
CA THR A 176 -4.70 -14.58 23.23
C THR A 176 -6.20 -14.66 22.96
N PRO A 177 -6.63 -15.12 21.76
CA PRO A 177 -8.06 -15.21 21.46
C PRO A 177 -8.77 -15.78 22.68
N PRO A 178 -9.90 -15.18 23.10
CA PRO A 178 -10.56 -15.58 24.34
C PRO A 178 -10.67 -17.10 24.34
N HIS A 179 -10.32 -17.73 25.47
CA HIS A 179 -10.40 -19.17 25.61
C HIS A 179 -11.75 -19.64 25.04
N SER A 180 -11.72 -20.65 24.16
CA SER A 180 -12.93 -21.29 23.66
C SER A 180 -13.85 -21.58 24.85
N PRO A 181 -15.14 -21.22 24.78
CA PRO A 181 -16.05 -21.42 25.90
C PRO A 181 -15.99 -22.88 26.34
N VAL A 182 -15.78 -23.09 27.65
CA VAL A 182 -15.81 -24.41 28.27
C VAL A 182 -17.24 -24.95 28.10
N ALA A 183 -17.39 -26.20 27.70
CA ALA A 183 -18.65 -26.84 27.29
C ALA A 183 -19.67 -27.09 28.42
N GLU A 184 -19.67 -26.26 29.47
CA GLU A 184 -20.53 -26.42 30.66
C GLU A 184 -21.66 -25.37 30.75
N ASP A 185 -21.83 -24.52 29.74
CA ASP A 185 -22.97 -23.59 29.69
C ASP A 185 -23.85 -23.90 28.47
N ASP A 186 -24.86 -24.73 28.70
CA ASP A 186 -25.95 -24.94 27.77
C ASP A 186 -26.66 -23.60 27.53
N SER A 187 -26.47 -23.03 26.33
CA SER A 187 -27.07 -21.81 25.77
C SER A 187 -26.28 -20.49 25.87
N VAL A 188 -25.03 -20.47 25.38
CA VAL A 188 -24.43 -19.20 24.92
C VAL A 188 -25.17 -18.73 23.66
N GLN A 189 -26.13 -17.82 23.82
CA GLN A 189 -26.86 -17.21 22.71
C GLN A 189 -25.95 -16.24 21.95
N ALA A 190 -25.81 -16.43 20.64
CA ALA A 190 -25.04 -15.51 19.79
C ALA A 190 -25.70 -14.12 19.79
N ILE A 191 -25.00 -13.13 20.35
CA ILE A 191 -25.42 -11.73 20.29
C ILE A 191 -24.88 -11.14 18.99
N PHE A 192 -25.73 -11.00 18.00
CA PHE A 192 -25.41 -10.25 16.79
C PHE A 192 -25.43 -8.76 17.11
N LEU A 193 -24.31 -8.07 16.81
CA LEU A 193 -24.26 -6.61 16.87
C LEU A 193 -25.39 -6.05 16.00
N HIS A 194 -26.22 -5.20 16.58
CA HIS A 194 -27.37 -4.65 15.88
C HIS A 194 -26.89 -3.79 14.73
N ASP A 195 -27.31 -4.17 13.52
CA ASP A 195 -27.07 -3.41 12.31
C ASP A 195 -27.83 -2.08 12.45
N LYS A 196 -27.09 -0.97 12.59
CA LYS A 196 -27.66 0.37 12.52
C LYS A 196 -27.86 0.78 11.06
N ALA A 197 -28.33 -0.14 10.23
CA ALA A 197 -28.91 0.18 8.94
C ALA A 197 -30.29 0.77 9.21
N GLY A 198 -30.34 2.11 9.30
CA GLY A 198 -31.58 2.85 9.36
C GLY A 198 -32.54 2.41 8.25
N GLU A 199 -33.82 2.39 8.60
CA GLU A 199 -34.99 2.12 7.76
C GLU A 199 -34.97 2.95 6.47
N ASP A 200 -34.24 2.53 5.45
CA ASP A 200 -34.38 2.93 4.04
C ASP A 200 -33.55 2.02 3.11
N ALA A 201 -33.36 0.75 3.49
CA ALA A 201 -32.75 -0.23 2.60
C ALA A 201 -33.75 -0.60 1.49
N GLU A 202 -33.69 0.13 0.38
CA GLU A 202 -34.42 -0.19 -0.85
C GLU A 202 -34.13 -1.64 -1.26
N VAL A 203 -35.19 -2.45 -1.39
CA VAL A 203 -35.07 -3.88 -1.71
C VAL A 203 -34.78 -4.02 -3.20
N ILE A 204 -33.49 -3.97 -3.57
CA ILE A 204 -33.05 -3.96 -4.98
C ILE A 204 -33.14 -5.36 -5.64
N ASN A 205 -33.22 -6.43 -4.84
CA ASN A 205 -33.20 -7.80 -5.37
C ASN A 205 -34.43 -8.61 -4.95
N LEU A 206 -35.54 -8.38 -5.65
CA LEU A 206 -36.66 -9.33 -5.61
C LEU A 206 -36.36 -10.52 -6.53
N PRO A 207 -36.50 -11.76 -6.04
CA PRO A 207 -36.27 -12.94 -6.86
C PRO A 207 -37.26 -12.98 -8.04
N PRO A 208 -36.84 -13.45 -9.24
CA PRO A 208 -37.68 -13.42 -10.43
C PRO A 208 -38.96 -14.24 -10.24
N VAL A 209 -40.11 -13.58 -10.34
CA VAL A 209 -41.41 -14.25 -10.28
C VAL A 209 -41.63 -15.04 -11.58
N ARG A 210 -41.60 -16.38 -11.48
CA ARG A 210 -41.97 -17.29 -12.57
C ARG A 210 -43.42 -17.04 -12.99
N LYS A 211 -43.64 -16.43 -14.16
CA LYS A 211 -44.96 -16.41 -14.80
C LYS A 211 -45.34 -17.83 -15.22
N ARG A 212 -46.36 -18.42 -14.57
CA ARG A 212 -47.02 -19.63 -15.07
C ARG A 212 -47.84 -19.26 -16.30
N ARG A 213 -47.48 -19.83 -17.46
CA ARG A 213 -48.25 -19.71 -18.70
C ARG A 213 -49.42 -20.68 -18.61
N THR A 214 -50.64 -20.18 -18.43
CA THR A 214 -51.84 -20.97 -18.64
C THR A 214 -52.05 -21.12 -20.15
N VAL A 215 -52.19 -22.35 -20.61
CA VAL A 215 -52.57 -22.69 -21.99
C VAL A 215 -54.04 -23.09 -21.93
N ASN A 216 -54.88 -22.33 -22.63
CA ASN A 216 -56.23 -22.75 -23.01
C ASN A 216 -56.16 -23.48 -24.35
#